data_AF-A0AAV5B6G7-F1
#
_entry.id   AF-A0AAV5B6G7-F1
#
_cell.length_a   1.000
_cell.length_b   1.000
_cell.length_c   1.000
_cell.angle_alpha   90.00
_cell.angle_beta   90.00
_cell.angle_gamma   90.00
#
_symmetry.space_group_name_H-M   'P 1'
#
loop_
_entity.id
_entity.type
_entity.pdbx_description
1 polymer ?
#
loop_
_entity_poly.entity_id
_entity_poly.type
_entity_poly.pdbx_seq_one_letter_code
_entity_poly.pdbx_strand_id
1 'polypeptide(L)'
;MSENILMVLNLLCGVALFLYGMSSMGDGLKKVAGNKLELILYKLTNSPLKGFLLGTAVTAVIQSSSAACVMVVGFVNSGMMSVSQAIGVILGANIGTSITGWIICLSYLPNSGGFASFFSSATITAVVAIIGILLKMFAKKDTLIHLGTIMLGFAVLMTGMSTMSGAVSPLRSNPAFINIMTSLNNPVLGTLFGIAFAALLQSASAAVGVLQALATTGAIGFGAAFPMVLGIGVGASAPVLLAALGANKNGQRTSFLYLIVATIGMIMGLIGFYGLDTFFHFPFADMTMDPFAIAITNTAYRALTMTLMLPACGLLEKLIYRLIPEVQTDEEEKPEFDLLEDRFLSNPDVAYEQSMIVMNGMAKKARKNVDRSLMLIESYSSEGYKKVAELEQTLNKYEDKLGSYLMKLTSAGVSEEQGQVINKALQAISDFEKLSDYALNIADTAKMMHDAKLTFTLNAIDELTVVSTAVDEMVDITVSGFIENDVRNIKRVFPLKELIAMNCNEIKKRHVLRLRSGECHTQPGLALYDLLNDMLHIADHCASLALDIIKMDEKEFNLHRFLRRYQEETENEYSDLLHDYEVKYSIQL
;
A
#
# COMPACT_ATOMS: atom_id res chain seq x y z
N MET A 1 11.04 -27.54 -31.86
CA MET A 1 11.33 -26.43 -30.94
C MET A 1 12.41 -26.93 -30.00
N SER A 2 13.57 -26.28 -29.90
CA SER A 2 14.66 -26.79 -29.04
C SER A 2 14.19 -26.84 -27.58
N GLU A 3 14.60 -27.87 -26.85
CA GLU A 3 14.21 -28.12 -25.45
C GLU A 3 14.39 -26.86 -24.56
N ASN A 4 15.47 -26.09 -24.82
CA ASN A 4 15.76 -24.81 -24.16
C ASN A 4 14.70 -23.72 -24.40
N ILE A 5 14.09 -23.66 -25.59
CA ILE A 5 13.03 -22.66 -25.89
C ILE A 5 11.78 -23.01 -25.10
N LEU A 6 11.44 -24.30 -24.98
CA LEU A 6 10.30 -24.74 -24.17
C LEU A 6 10.52 -24.46 -22.68
N MET A 7 11.75 -24.61 -22.17
CA MET A 7 12.10 -24.24 -20.79
C MET A 7 11.87 -22.74 -20.53
N VAL A 8 12.36 -21.87 -21.42
CA VAL A 8 12.20 -20.41 -21.28
C VAL A 8 10.73 -20.01 -21.35
N LEU A 9 9.97 -20.56 -22.31
CA LEU A 9 8.53 -20.28 -22.43
C LEU A 9 7.74 -20.74 -21.21
N ASN A 10 8.03 -21.93 -20.67
CA ASN A 10 7.39 -22.42 -19.45
C ASN A 10 7.74 -21.56 -18.23
N LEU A 11 8.99 -21.08 -18.14
CA LEU A 11 9.40 -20.16 -17.08
C LEU A 11 8.62 -18.84 -17.17
N LEU A 12 8.55 -18.23 -18.35
CA LEU A 12 7.81 -16.98 -18.56
C LEU A 12 6.30 -17.15 -18.31
N CYS A 13 5.71 -18.27 -18.74
CA CYS A 13 4.33 -18.62 -18.44
C CYS A 13 4.10 -18.74 -16.93
N GLY A 14 5.01 -19.42 -16.23
CA GLY A 14 4.96 -19.55 -14.77
C GLY A 14 5.05 -18.19 -14.06
N VAL A 15 5.91 -17.28 -14.51
CA VAL A 15 6.00 -15.91 -14.00
C VAL A 15 4.70 -15.13 -14.24
N ALA A 16 4.12 -15.22 -15.43
CA ALA A 16 2.86 -14.55 -15.76
C ALA A 16 1.71 -15.04 -14.86
N LEU A 17 1.56 -16.36 -14.70
CA LEU A 17 0.56 -16.96 -13.80
C LEU A 17 0.79 -16.55 -12.35
N PHE A 18 2.05 -16.51 -11.91
CA PHE A 18 2.42 -16.09 -10.56
C PHE A 18 2.02 -14.64 -10.26
N LEU A 19 2.38 -13.70 -11.15
CA LEU A 19 2.03 -12.29 -11.01
C LEU A 19 0.51 -12.08 -11.07
N TYR A 20 -0.19 -12.76 -11.97
CA TYR A 20 -1.64 -12.69 -12.06
C TYR A 20 -2.33 -13.24 -10.80
N GLY A 21 -1.89 -14.40 -10.30
CA GLY A 21 -2.42 -15.01 -9.09
C GLY A 21 -2.26 -14.09 -7.87
N MET A 22 -1.11 -13.42 -7.77
CA MET A 22 -0.83 -12.44 -6.72
C MET A 22 -1.72 -11.20 -6.80
N SER A 23 -1.91 -10.63 -7.99
CA SER A 23 -2.81 -9.48 -8.18
C SER A 23 -4.25 -9.86 -7.82
N SER A 24 -4.74 -10.98 -8.36
CA SER A 24 -6.10 -11.49 -8.11
C SER A 24 -6.33 -11.77 -6.62
N MET A 25 -5.35 -12.36 -5.94
CA MET A 25 -5.38 -12.56 -4.49
C MET A 25 -5.44 -11.21 -3.75
N GLY A 26 -4.58 -10.24 -4.11
CA GLY A 26 -4.56 -8.91 -3.51
C GLY A 26 -5.90 -8.16 -3.67
N ASP A 27 -6.52 -8.23 -4.83
CA ASP A 27 -7.82 -7.60 -5.09
C ASP A 27 -8.96 -8.30 -4.33
N GLY A 28 -8.93 -9.64 -4.27
CA GLY A 28 -9.85 -10.41 -3.44
C GLY A 28 -9.72 -10.02 -1.96
N LEU A 29 -8.49 -9.84 -1.47
CA LEU A 29 -8.22 -9.42 -0.10
C LEU A 29 -8.76 -8.02 0.19
N LYS A 30 -8.51 -7.05 -0.70
CA LYS A 30 -9.08 -5.69 -0.57
C LYS A 30 -10.61 -5.69 -0.49
N LYS A 31 -11.28 -6.60 -1.20
CA LYS A 31 -12.75 -6.70 -1.21
C LYS A 31 -13.32 -7.49 -0.02
N VAL A 32 -12.52 -8.35 0.62
CA VAL A 32 -12.87 -8.99 1.91
C VAL A 32 -12.52 -8.08 3.10
N ALA A 33 -11.67 -7.08 2.91
CA ALA A 33 -11.20 -6.16 3.95
C ALA A 33 -12.36 -5.33 4.52
N GLY A 34 -13.07 -5.92 5.47
CA GLY A 34 -13.81 -5.22 6.52
C GLY A 34 -13.20 -5.54 7.88
N ASN A 35 -13.61 -4.81 8.92
CA ASN A 35 -13.02 -4.80 10.26
C ASN A 35 -12.73 -6.19 10.88
N LYS A 36 -13.39 -7.27 10.46
CA LYS A 36 -13.26 -8.61 11.07
C LYS A 36 -12.01 -9.40 10.67
N LEU A 37 -11.60 -9.40 9.39
CA LEU A 37 -10.45 -10.20 8.94
C LEU A 37 -9.14 -9.56 9.40
N GLU A 38 -9.06 -8.23 9.29
CA GLU A 38 -7.97 -7.43 9.82
C GLU A 38 -7.81 -7.64 11.33
N LEU A 39 -8.90 -7.65 12.11
CA LEU A 39 -8.86 -7.96 13.55
C LEU A 39 -8.34 -9.37 13.86
N ILE A 40 -8.68 -10.37 13.04
CA ILE A 40 -8.19 -11.74 13.23
C ILE A 40 -6.68 -11.80 12.97
N LEU A 41 -6.24 -11.26 11.84
CA LEU A 41 -4.82 -11.19 11.51
C LEU A 41 -4.07 -10.43 12.60
N TYR A 42 -4.55 -9.25 13.00
CA TYR A 42 -4.00 -8.47 14.11
C TYR A 42 -3.90 -9.30 15.38
N LYS A 43 -4.95 -9.99 15.83
CA LYS A 43 -4.88 -10.82 17.06
C LYS A 43 -3.84 -11.95 16.98
N LEU A 44 -3.64 -12.50 15.79
CA LEU A 44 -2.66 -13.55 15.51
C LEU A 44 -1.24 -13.01 15.28
N THR A 45 -1.07 -11.72 14.99
CA THR A 45 0.23 -11.12 14.64
C THR A 45 0.58 -9.88 15.45
N ASN A 46 -0.17 -9.56 16.51
CA ASN A 46 0.06 -8.37 17.35
C ASN A 46 1.30 -8.45 18.24
N SER A 47 2.03 -9.56 18.23
CA SER A 47 3.37 -9.63 18.80
C SER A 47 4.31 -10.43 17.90
N PRO A 48 5.62 -10.11 17.89
CA PRO A 48 6.60 -10.82 17.07
C PRO A 48 6.57 -12.34 17.26
N LEU A 49 6.39 -12.82 18.49
CA LEU A 49 6.32 -14.24 18.81
C LEU A 49 5.07 -14.91 18.22
N LYS A 50 3.91 -14.25 18.28
CA LYS A 50 2.69 -14.81 17.68
C LYS A 50 2.78 -14.84 16.16
N GLY A 51 3.31 -13.77 15.56
CA GLY A 51 3.62 -13.75 14.12
C GLY A 51 4.56 -14.88 13.72
N PHE A 52 5.62 -15.11 14.50
CA PHE A 52 6.56 -16.21 14.29
C PHE A 52 5.92 -17.59 14.36
N LEU A 53 5.07 -17.85 15.36
CA LEU A 53 4.34 -19.12 15.45
C LEU A 53 3.36 -19.29 14.29
N LEU A 54 2.65 -18.22 13.91
CA LEU A 54 1.74 -18.23 12.76
C LEU A 54 2.48 -18.55 11.47
N GLY A 55 3.58 -17.86 11.19
CA GLY A 55 4.41 -18.09 10.00
C GLY A 55 4.97 -19.50 9.94
N THR A 56 5.42 -20.02 11.08
CA THR A 56 5.89 -21.41 11.20
C THR A 56 4.77 -22.39 10.86
N ALA A 57 3.59 -22.23 11.46
CA ALA A 57 2.45 -23.13 11.25
C ALA A 57 1.92 -23.07 9.81
N VAL A 58 1.72 -21.87 9.27
CA VAL A 58 1.24 -21.69 7.89
C VAL A 58 2.22 -22.29 6.90
N THR A 59 3.52 -22.06 7.10
CA THR A 59 4.54 -22.60 6.19
C THR A 59 4.74 -24.11 6.37
N ALA A 60 4.57 -24.65 7.57
CA ALA A 60 4.55 -26.09 7.80
C ALA A 60 3.47 -26.79 6.98
N VAL A 61 2.27 -26.21 6.94
CA VAL A 61 1.11 -26.74 6.22
C VAL A 61 1.31 -26.58 4.71
N ILE A 62 1.65 -25.37 4.25
CA ILE A 62 1.82 -25.07 2.82
C ILE A 62 3.10 -25.69 2.24
N GLN A 63 4.09 -25.96 3.08
CA GLN A 63 5.42 -26.50 2.74
C GLN A 63 6.24 -25.60 1.82
N SER A 64 5.91 -24.30 1.75
CA SER A 64 6.62 -23.32 0.93
C SER A 64 6.67 -21.97 1.65
N SER A 65 7.86 -21.58 2.12
CA SER A 65 8.06 -20.25 2.72
C SER A 65 7.91 -19.15 1.71
N SER A 66 8.35 -19.34 0.47
CA SER A 66 8.19 -18.33 -0.58
C SER A 66 6.71 -18.07 -0.84
N ALA A 67 5.86 -19.11 -0.89
CA ALA A 67 4.41 -18.93 -1.02
C ALA A 67 3.78 -18.26 0.20
N ALA A 68 4.18 -18.65 1.42
CA ALA A 68 3.71 -18.01 2.63
C ALA A 68 4.12 -16.52 2.69
N CYS A 69 5.36 -16.19 2.35
CA CYS A 69 5.85 -14.82 2.33
C CYS A 69 5.19 -13.98 1.23
N VAL A 70 4.92 -14.55 0.06
CA VAL A 70 4.17 -13.86 -1.00
C VAL A 70 2.73 -13.55 -0.55
N MET A 71 2.11 -14.45 0.21
CA MET A 71 0.83 -14.17 0.86
C MET A 71 0.92 -13.03 1.89
N VAL A 72 1.98 -12.99 2.71
CA VAL A 72 2.23 -11.86 3.63
C VAL A 72 2.44 -10.56 2.85
N VAL A 73 3.20 -10.58 1.75
CA VAL A 73 3.35 -9.44 0.85
C VAL A 73 1.98 -8.99 0.33
N GLY A 74 1.11 -9.93 -0.05
CA GLY A 74 -0.28 -9.64 -0.44
C GLY A 74 -1.08 -8.93 0.66
N PHE A 75 -1.01 -9.40 1.91
CA PHE A 75 -1.69 -8.76 3.06
C PHE A 75 -1.16 -7.36 3.36
N VAL A 76 0.15 -7.14 3.25
CA VAL A 76 0.76 -5.82 3.45
C VAL A 76 0.42 -4.89 2.28
N ASN A 77 0.42 -5.41 1.06
CA ASN A 77 0.07 -4.66 -0.15
C ASN A 77 -1.41 -4.21 -0.14
N SER A 78 -2.30 -4.97 0.48
CA SER A 78 -3.71 -4.59 0.66
C SER A 78 -3.98 -3.73 1.91
N GLY A 79 -2.95 -3.40 2.70
CA GLY A 79 -3.08 -2.59 3.91
C GLY A 79 -3.68 -3.31 5.13
N MET A 80 -3.90 -4.63 5.06
CA MET A 80 -4.50 -5.41 6.17
C MET A 80 -3.48 -5.83 7.23
N MET A 81 -2.19 -5.67 6.94
CA MET A 81 -1.08 -6.06 7.80
C MET A 81 0.02 -5.03 7.70
N SER A 82 0.63 -4.66 8.83
CA SER A 82 1.78 -3.76 8.83
C SER A 82 3.08 -4.50 8.51
N VAL A 83 4.10 -3.76 8.05
CA VAL A 83 5.45 -4.32 7.82
C VAL A 83 6.01 -4.91 9.11
N SER A 84 5.77 -4.26 10.27
CA SER A 84 6.22 -4.75 11.59
C SER A 84 5.66 -6.14 11.91
N GLN A 85 4.37 -6.35 11.66
CA GLN A 85 3.73 -7.66 11.86
C GLN A 85 4.30 -8.72 10.91
N ALA A 86 4.60 -8.31 9.67
CA ALA A 86 5.11 -9.21 8.63
C ALA A 86 6.48 -9.79 8.99
N ILE A 87 7.33 -9.05 9.72
CA ILE A 87 8.65 -9.53 10.18
C ILE A 87 8.52 -10.82 10.99
N GLY A 88 7.61 -10.85 11.98
CA GLY A 88 7.40 -12.04 12.79
C GLY A 88 7.00 -13.24 11.94
N VAL A 89 6.03 -13.07 11.03
CA VAL A 89 5.55 -14.15 10.15
C VAL A 89 6.64 -14.63 9.19
N ILE A 90 7.45 -13.74 8.65
CA ILE A 90 8.57 -14.07 7.75
C ILE A 90 9.65 -14.90 8.48
N LEU A 91 10.02 -14.51 9.71
CA LEU A 91 10.96 -15.28 10.52
C LEU A 91 10.45 -16.70 10.79
N GLY A 92 9.17 -16.81 11.16
CA GLY A 92 8.51 -18.10 11.37
C GLY A 92 8.44 -18.96 10.12
N ALA A 93 8.09 -18.36 8.98
CA ALA A 93 7.99 -19.06 7.71
C ALA A 93 9.32 -19.72 7.31
N ASN A 94 10.45 -19.06 7.60
CA ASN A 94 11.76 -19.64 7.38
C ASN A 94 12.00 -20.93 8.18
N ILE A 95 11.50 -21.05 9.42
CA ILE A 95 11.60 -22.29 10.20
C ILE A 95 10.64 -23.34 9.65
N GLY A 96 9.39 -22.97 9.36
CA GLY A 96 8.35 -23.89 8.89
C GLY A 96 8.77 -24.65 7.61
N THR A 97 9.58 -24.04 6.76
CA THR A 97 10.16 -24.66 5.55
C THR A 97 10.94 -25.95 5.84
N SER A 98 11.55 -26.04 7.03
CA SER A 98 12.40 -27.19 7.37
C SER A 98 11.62 -28.49 7.54
N ILE A 99 10.30 -28.41 7.81
CA ILE A 99 9.41 -29.57 7.93
C ILE A 99 9.35 -30.38 6.63
N THR A 100 9.47 -29.72 5.47
CA THR A 100 9.47 -30.44 4.19
C THR A 100 10.68 -31.38 4.07
N GLY A 101 11.85 -30.98 4.58
CA GLY A 101 13.04 -31.85 4.59
C GLY A 101 12.84 -33.11 5.43
N TRP A 102 12.07 -33.03 6.51
CA TRP A 102 11.67 -34.19 7.31
C TRP A 102 10.68 -35.08 6.59
N ILE A 103 9.68 -34.51 5.92
CA ILE A 103 8.72 -35.26 5.11
C ILE A 103 9.45 -36.03 3.99
N ILE A 104 10.39 -35.38 3.30
CA ILE A 104 11.22 -36.02 2.27
C ILE A 104 12.11 -37.09 2.89
N CYS A 105 12.75 -36.83 4.03
CA CYS A 105 13.57 -37.83 4.73
C CYS A 105 12.77 -39.09 5.09
N LEU A 106 11.52 -38.92 5.58
CA LEU A 106 10.63 -40.03 5.92
C LEU A 106 10.26 -40.89 4.70
N SER A 107 10.24 -40.31 3.49
CA SER A 107 9.95 -41.05 2.25
C SER A 107 11.06 -42.02 1.83
N TYR A 108 12.27 -41.89 2.39
CA TYR A 108 13.38 -42.81 2.17
C TYR A 108 13.37 -44.00 3.14
N LEU A 109 12.45 -44.04 4.13
CA LEU A 109 12.35 -45.17 5.05
C LEU A 109 11.60 -46.35 4.40
N PRO A 110 12.10 -47.60 4.52
CA PRO A 110 11.39 -48.77 4.04
C PRO A 110 10.02 -48.90 4.76
N ASN A 111 8.94 -49.02 3.99
CA ASN A 111 7.53 -49.08 4.42
C ASN A 111 6.81 -47.75 4.70
N SER A 112 7.38 -46.58 4.35
CA SER A 112 6.64 -45.31 4.37
C SER A 112 5.66 -45.24 3.19
N GLY A 113 4.48 -45.83 3.35
CA GLY A 113 3.39 -45.80 2.37
C GLY A 113 2.97 -44.37 1.97
N GLY A 114 2.28 -44.26 0.83
CA GLY A 114 1.91 -43.03 0.11
C GLY A 114 1.06 -41.97 0.83
N PHE A 115 1.10 -41.88 2.16
CA PHE A 115 0.55 -40.76 2.94
C PHE A 115 1.27 -39.45 2.66
N ALA A 116 2.58 -39.47 2.37
CA ALA A 116 3.36 -38.27 2.07
C ALA A 116 2.90 -37.55 0.79
N SER A 117 2.37 -38.27 -0.21
CA SER A 117 1.83 -37.65 -1.44
C SER A 117 0.50 -36.92 -1.23
N PHE A 118 -0.30 -37.31 -0.22
CA PHE A 118 -1.55 -36.61 0.11
C PHE A 118 -1.30 -35.21 0.70
N PHE A 119 -0.16 -34.99 1.35
CA PHE A 119 0.23 -33.69 1.89
C PHE A 119 1.12 -32.88 0.94
N SER A 120 1.22 -33.25 -0.34
CA SER A 120 2.02 -32.46 -1.28
C SER A 120 1.43 -31.06 -1.48
N SER A 121 2.30 -30.08 -1.75
CA SER A 121 1.89 -28.71 -2.09
C SER A 121 0.94 -28.66 -3.29
N ALA A 122 1.06 -29.60 -4.24
CA ALA A 122 0.17 -29.74 -5.38
C ALA A 122 -1.25 -30.17 -4.95
N THR A 123 -1.38 -31.10 -4.01
CA THR A 123 -2.67 -31.55 -3.47
C THR A 123 -3.38 -30.41 -2.74
N ILE A 124 -2.66 -29.65 -1.92
CA ILE A 124 -3.21 -28.47 -1.23
C ILE A 124 -3.69 -27.44 -2.24
N THR A 125 -2.88 -27.16 -3.26
CA THR A 125 -3.22 -26.22 -4.34
C THR A 125 -4.50 -26.65 -5.06
N ALA A 126 -4.64 -27.93 -5.40
CA ALA A 126 -5.83 -28.46 -6.07
C ALA A 126 -7.09 -28.37 -5.19
N VAL A 127 -7.00 -28.74 -3.91
CA VAL A 127 -8.13 -28.64 -2.97
C VAL A 127 -8.56 -27.18 -2.80
N VAL A 128 -7.60 -26.26 -2.61
CA VAL A 128 -7.87 -24.83 -2.49
C VAL A 128 -8.48 -24.27 -3.77
N ALA A 129 -8.03 -24.71 -4.94
CA ALA A 129 -8.62 -24.31 -6.23
C ALA A 129 -10.08 -24.74 -6.35
N ILE A 130 -10.39 -26.01 -6.00
CA ILE A 130 -11.73 -26.58 -6.06
C ILE A 130 -12.67 -25.84 -5.10
N ILE A 131 -12.27 -25.65 -3.84
CA ILE A 131 -13.09 -24.90 -2.88
C ILE A 131 -13.24 -23.45 -3.34
N GLY A 132 -12.16 -22.84 -3.84
CA GLY A 132 -12.15 -21.47 -4.33
C GLY A 132 -13.13 -21.23 -5.47
N ILE A 133 -13.16 -22.10 -6.48
CA ILE A 133 -14.13 -22.00 -7.59
C ILE A 133 -15.55 -22.25 -7.12
N LEU A 134 -15.77 -23.21 -6.22
CA LEU A 134 -17.09 -23.49 -5.67
C LEU A 134 -17.65 -22.29 -4.90
N LEU A 135 -16.83 -21.68 -4.04
CA LEU A 135 -17.22 -20.47 -3.32
C LEU A 135 -17.48 -19.30 -4.26
N LYS A 136 -16.63 -19.10 -5.28
CA LYS A 136 -16.79 -17.99 -6.23
C LYS A 136 -18.04 -18.12 -7.09
N MET A 137 -18.39 -19.33 -7.53
CA MET A 137 -19.50 -19.55 -8.46
C MET A 137 -20.85 -19.75 -7.76
N PHE A 138 -20.87 -20.37 -6.57
CA PHE A 138 -22.12 -20.81 -5.94
C PHE A 138 -22.45 -20.09 -4.63
N ALA A 139 -21.51 -19.34 -4.02
CA ALA A 139 -21.84 -18.58 -2.82
C ALA A 139 -22.67 -17.34 -3.17
N LYS A 140 -23.62 -17.00 -2.30
CA LYS A 140 -24.49 -15.82 -2.44
C LYS A 140 -24.00 -14.60 -1.68
N LYS A 141 -23.03 -14.78 -0.76
CA LYS A 141 -22.51 -13.73 0.11
C LYS A 141 -21.20 -13.20 -0.46
N ASP A 142 -21.07 -11.89 -0.64
CA ASP A 142 -19.89 -11.25 -1.23
C ASP A 142 -18.59 -11.64 -0.54
N THR A 143 -18.59 -11.73 0.80
CA THR A 143 -17.40 -12.17 1.56
C THR A 143 -16.93 -13.57 1.16
N LEU A 144 -17.85 -14.49 0.87
CA LEU A 144 -17.52 -15.85 0.45
C LEU A 144 -17.07 -15.89 -1.02
N ILE A 145 -17.66 -15.06 -1.89
CA ILE A 145 -17.26 -14.93 -3.29
C ILE A 145 -15.82 -14.36 -3.38
N HIS A 146 -15.53 -13.33 -2.59
CA HIS A 146 -14.19 -12.75 -2.53
C HIS A 146 -13.18 -13.70 -1.85
N LEU A 147 -13.58 -14.46 -0.83
CA LEU A 147 -12.75 -15.55 -0.28
C LEU A 147 -12.43 -16.61 -1.35
N GLY A 148 -13.42 -16.99 -2.17
CA GLY A 148 -13.21 -17.87 -3.32
C GLY A 148 -12.22 -17.27 -4.34
N THR A 149 -12.27 -15.95 -4.55
CA THR A 149 -11.31 -15.23 -5.40
C THR A 149 -9.89 -15.25 -4.84
N ILE A 150 -9.73 -15.08 -3.52
CA ILE A 150 -8.44 -15.21 -2.82
C ILE A 150 -7.88 -16.63 -3.01
N MET A 151 -8.70 -17.65 -2.77
CA MET A 151 -8.30 -19.06 -2.90
C MET A 151 -7.89 -19.40 -4.34
N LEU A 152 -8.62 -18.91 -5.34
CA LEU A 152 -8.24 -19.07 -6.75
C LEU A 152 -6.97 -18.32 -7.11
N GLY A 153 -6.80 -17.08 -6.63
CA GLY A 153 -5.58 -16.31 -6.80
C GLY A 153 -4.36 -17.07 -6.25
N PHE A 154 -4.48 -17.60 -5.02
CA PHE A 154 -3.47 -18.45 -4.40
C PHE A 154 -3.19 -19.72 -5.21
N ALA A 155 -4.23 -20.40 -5.73
CA ALA A 155 -4.04 -21.61 -6.51
C ALA A 155 -3.32 -21.35 -7.85
N VAL A 156 -3.67 -20.27 -8.55
CA VAL A 156 -3.01 -19.87 -9.79
C VAL A 156 -1.55 -19.45 -9.52
N LEU A 157 -1.32 -18.75 -8.41
CA LEU A 157 0.01 -18.37 -7.94
C LEU A 157 0.89 -19.61 -7.70
N MET A 158 0.38 -20.58 -6.94
CA MET A 158 1.07 -21.84 -6.67
C MET A 158 1.32 -22.65 -7.96
N THR A 159 0.37 -22.62 -8.89
CA THR A 159 0.54 -23.25 -10.21
C THR A 159 1.67 -22.58 -10.99
N GLY A 160 1.74 -21.25 -10.98
CA GLY A 160 2.86 -20.50 -11.56
C GLY A 160 4.20 -20.89 -10.97
N MET A 161 4.31 -21.00 -9.64
CA MET A 161 5.53 -21.49 -8.96
C MET A 161 5.90 -22.92 -9.35
N SER A 162 4.91 -23.81 -9.44
CA SER A 162 5.14 -25.20 -9.85
C SER A 162 5.64 -25.30 -11.29
N THR A 163 5.02 -24.54 -12.21
CA THR A 163 5.46 -24.46 -13.62
C THR A 163 6.88 -23.93 -13.73
N MET A 164 7.23 -22.87 -12.96
CA MET A 164 8.59 -22.35 -12.91
C MET A 164 9.57 -23.42 -12.42
N SER A 165 9.31 -24.07 -11.28
CA SER A 165 10.17 -25.15 -10.76
C SER A 165 10.25 -26.37 -11.69
N GLY A 166 9.19 -26.65 -12.46
CA GLY A 166 9.15 -27.76 -13.41
C GLY A 166 10.01 -27.49 -14.64
N ALA A 167 10.01 -26.25 -15.13
CA ALA A 167 10.80 -25.84 -16.31
C ALA A 167 12.31 -26.04 -16.12
N VAL A 168 12.81 -25.90 -14.88
CA VAL A 168 14.22 -26.08 -14.52
C VAL A 168 14.54 -27.46 -13.90
N SER A 169 13.56 -28.34 -13.75
CA SER A 169 13.79 -29.68 -13.17
C SER A 169 14.84 -30.53 -13.91
N PRO A 170 14.95 -30.49 -15.26
CA PRO A 170 15.97 -31.26 -15.99
C PRO A 170 17.42 -30.92 -15.63
N LEU A 171 17.68 -29.74 -15.05
CA LEU A 171 19.02 -29.37 -14.58
C LEU A 171 19.48 -30.21 -13.38
N ARG A 172 18.54 -30.80 -12.62
CA ARG A 172 18.84 -31.62 -11.43
C ARG A 172 19.53 -32.94 -11.77
N SER A 173 19.27 -33.49 -12.96
CA SER A 173 19.85 -34.74 -13.45
C SER A 173 21.04 -34.52 -14.39
N ASN A 174 21.46 -33.27 -14.61
CA ASN A 174 22.59 -32.96 -15.49
C ASN A 174 23.91 -33.37 -14.80
N PRO A 175 24.74 -34.24 -15.43
CA PRO A 175 26.01 -34.69 -14.86
C PRO A 175 26.98 -33.54 -14.53
N ALA A 176 27.01 -32.49 -15.34
CA ALA A 176 27.83 -31.31 -15.07
C ALA A 176 27.39 -30.59 -13.79
N PHE A 177 26.07 -30.54 -13.55
CA PHE A 177 25.49 -29.93 -12.36
C PHE A 177 25.82 -30.72 -11.09
N ILE A 178 25.70 -32.05 -11.16
CA ILE A 178 26.06 -32.96 -10.06
C ILE A 178 27.57 -32.87 -9.76
N ASN A 179 28.42 -32.85 -10.78
CA ASN A 179 29.88 -32.75 -10.61
C ASN A 179 30.33 -31.43 -9.97
N ILE A 180 29.68 -30.31 -10.31
CA ILE A 180 29.93 -29.04 -9.62
C ILE A 180 29.51 -29.17 -8.17
N MET A 181 28.30 -29.66 -7.91
CA MET A 181 27.73 -29.76 -6.57
C MET A 181 28.57 -30.66 -5.62
N THR A 182 29.20 -31.72 -6.12
CA THR A 182 30.05 -32.62 -5.32
C THR A 182 31.51 -32.15 -5.19
N SER A 183 31.98 -31.22 -6.03
CA SER A 183 33.37 -30.73 -6.00
C SER A 183 33.57 -29.44 -5.19
N LEU A 184 32.49 -28.85 -4.67
CA LEU A 184 32.51 -27.59 -3.92
C LEU A 184 32.91 -27.81 -2.45
N ASN A 185 34.22 -27.87 -2.19
CA ASN A 185 34.78 -27.90 -0.83
C ASN A 185 35.04 -26.50 -0.24
N ASN A 186 34.98 -25.44 -1.04
CA ASN A 186 35.12 -24.07 -0.56
C ASN A 186 33.77 -23.56 -0.01
N PRO A 187 33.68 -23.13 1.27
CA PRO A 187 32.43 -22.69 1.87
C PRO A 187 31.74 -21.55 1.12
N VAL A 188 32.51 -20.57 0.65
CA VAL A 188 31.94 -19.42 -0.08
C VAL A 188 31.34 -19.87 -1.41
N LEU A 189 32.04 -20.72 -2.16
CA LEU A 189 31.54 -21.23 -3.43
C LEU A 189 30.34 -22.17 -3.22
N GLY A 190 30.35 -23.01 -2.18
CA GLY A 190 29.22 -23.83 -1.79
C GLY A 190 27.98 -22.99 -1.46
N THR A 191 28.15 -21.90 -0.71
CA THR A 191 27.06 -20.96 -0.44
C THR A 191 26.54 -20.27 -1.70
N LEU A 192 27.41 -19.70 -2.53
CA LEU A 192 26.98 -19.04 -3.78
C LEU A 192 26.25 -20.01 -4.72
N PHE A 193 26.73 -21.26 -4.80
CA PHE A 193 26.04 -22.30 -5.55
C PHE A 193 24.67 -22.61 -4.96
N GLY A 194 24.55 -22.76 -3.64
CA GLY A 194 23.27 -22.94 -2.97
C GLY A 194 22.27 -21.80 -3.27
N ILE A 195 22.74 -20.54 -3.25
CA ILE A 195 21.94 -19.37 -3.64
C ILE A 195 21.45 -19.50 -5.07
N ALA A 196 22.37 -19.69 -6.02
CA ALA A 196 22.06 -19.79 -7.43
C ALA A 196 21.10 -20.96 -7.71
N PHE A 197 21.34 -22.11 -7.08
CA PHE A 197 20.55 -23.31 -7.27
C PHE A 197 19.12 -23.16 -6.75
N ALA A 198 18.94 -22.64 -5.53
CA ALA A 198 17.61 -22.43 -4.98
C ALA A 198 16.86 -21.29 -5.68
N ALA A 199 17.56 -20.24 -6.11
CA ALA A 199 16.97 -19.17 -6.91
C ALA A 199 16.50 -19.72 -8.27
N LEU A 200 17.31 -20.56 -8.91
CA LEU A 200 16.95 -21.18 -10.17
C LEU A 200 15.77 -22.14 -10.00
N LEU A 201 15.79 -23.01 -8.98
CA LEU A 201 14.67 -23.90 -8.65
C LEU A 201 13.46 -23.19 -8.05
N GLN A 202 13.58 -21.91 -7.67
CA GLN A 202 12.54 -21.10 -7.05
C GLN A 202 11.96 -21.72 -5.77
N SER A 203 12.72 -22.62 -5.11
CA SER A 203 12.24 -23.42 -3.97
C SER A 203 13.37 -23.94 -3.09
N ALA A 204 13.34 -23.57 -1.80
CA ALA A 204 14.26 -24.11 -0.79
C ALA A 204 14.08 -25.62 -0.61
N SER A 205 12.84 -26.07 -0.42
CA SER A 205 12.54 -27.47 -0.14
C SER A 205 12.90 -28.39 -1.30
N ALA A 206 12.74 -27.93 -2.56
CA ALA A 206 13.16 -28.69 -3.72
C ALA A 206 14.69 -28.81 -3.80
N ALA A 207 15.42 -27.73 -3.53
CA ALA A 207 16.88 -27.75 -3.51
C ALA A 207 17.44 -28.64 -2.39
N VAL A 208 16.85 -28.58 -1.18
CA VAL A 208 17.18 -29.48 -0.06
C VAL A 208 16.85 -30.94 -0.42
N GLY A 209 15.73 -31.21 -1.08
CA GLY A 209 15.37 -32.56 -1.53
C GLY A 209 16.38 -33.17 -2.52
N VAL A 210 16.94 -32.36 -3.42
CA VAL A 210 18.01 -32.80 -4.33
C VAL A 210 19.30 -33.10 -3.57
N LEU A 211 19.67 -32.25 -2.61
CA LEU A 211 20.79 -32.51 -1.69
C LEU A 211 20.61 -33.83 -0.93
N GLN A 212 19.41 -34.08 -0.40
CA GLN A 212 19.07 -35.33 0.30
C GLN A 212 19.15 -36.54 -0.62
N ALA A 213 18.63 -36.45 -1.85
CA ALA A 213 18.73 -37.52 -2.82
C ALA A 213 20.20 -37.88 -3.13
N LEU A 214 21.05 -36.87 -3.33
CA LEU A 214 22.48 -37.11 -3.61
C LEU A 214 23.24 -37.61 -2.38
N ALA A 215 22.85 -37.23 -1.17
CA ALA A 215 23.42 -37.77 0.07
C ALA A 215 23.22 -39.28 0.22
N THR A 216 22.17 -39.87 -0.37
CA THR A 216 22.01 -41.34 -0.38
C THR A 216 23.14 -42.08 -1.10
N THR A 217 23.89 -41.40 -1.96
CA THR A 217 25.03 -41.97 -2.70
C THR A 217 26.34 -41.94 -1.92
N GLY A 218 26.38 -41.24 -0.77
CA GLY A 218 27.61 -41.00 0.00
C GLY A 218 28.57 -39.98 -0.62
N ALA A 219 28.19 -39.34 -1.73
CA ALA A 219 29.07 -38.44 -2.49
C ALA A 219 29.22 -37.02 -1.91
N ILE A 220 28.48 -36.67 -0.84
CA ILE A 220 28.45 -35.31 -0.30
C ILE A 220 28.83 -35.32 1.18
N GLY A 221 29.92 -34.62 1.52
CA GLY A 221 30.34 -34.37 2.90
C GLY A 221 29.70 -33.14 3.53
N PHE A 222 29.85 -33.00 4.85
CA PHE A 222 29.32 -31.85 5.60
C PHE A 222 29.87 -30.52 5.09
N GLY A 223 31.18 -30.44 4.79
CA GLY A 223 31.85 -29.23 4.29
C GLY A 223 31.27 -28.68 2.98
N ALA A 224 30.70 -29.52 2.12
CA ALA A 224 29.99 -29.11 0.91
C ALA A 224 28.51 -28.82 1.18
N ALA A 225 27.83 -29.72 1.92
CA ALA A 225 26.39 -29.64 2.15
C ALA A 225 25.98 -28.44 3.01
N PHE A 226 26.69 -28.16 4.10
CA PHE A 226 26.30 -27.13 5.05
C PHE A 226 26.29 -25.72 4.41
N PRO A 227 27.36 -25.27 3.73
CA PRO A 227 27.35 -23.98 3.03
C PRO A 227 26.27 -23.88 1.96
N MET A 228 26.01 -24.96 1.22
CA MET A 228 24.92 -25.03 0.25
C MET A 228 23.55 -24.85 0.91
N VAL A 229 23.30 -25.54 2.03
CA VAL A 229 22.04 -25.43 2.80
C VAL A 229 21.80 -24.00 3.31
N LEU A 230 22.85 -23.28 3.71
CA LEU A 230 22.76 -21.86 4.08
C LEU A 230 22.40 -21.00 2.86
N GLY A 231 23.09 -21.19 1.73
CA GLY A 231 22.83 -20.45 0.50
C GLY A 231 21.43 -20.68 -0.08
N ILE A 232 20.92 -21.91 0.02
CA ILE A 232 19.56 -22.28 -0.41
C ILE A 232 18.49 -21.43 0.28
N GLY A 233 18.70 -21.06 1.55
CA GLY A 233 17.79 -20.20 2.28
C GLY A 233 17.64 -18.81 1.65
N VAL A 234 18.74 -18.24 1.16
CA VAL A 234 18.75 -16.94 0.48
C VAL A 234 18.17 -17.06 -0.93
N GLY A 235 18.58 -18.08 -1.69
CA GLY A 235 18.11 -18.27 -3.08
C GLY A 235 16.59 -18.43 -3.19
N ALA A 236 15.95 -19.04 -2.18
CA ALA A 236 14.49 -19.20 -2.14
C ALA A 236 13.70 -17.88 -2.02
N SER A 237 14.37 -16.74 -1.84
CA SER A 237 13.76 -15.42 -1.90
C SER A 237 13.45 -14.92 -3.31
N ALA A 238 14.01 -15.54 -4.36
CA ALA A 238 13.80 -15.12 -5.75
C ALA A 238 12.31 -14.95 -6.16
N PRO A 239 11.38 -15.88 -5.86
CA PRO A 239 9.96 -15.69 -6.21
C PRO A 239 9.32 -14.55 -5.42
N VAL A 240 9.74 -14.35 -4.18
CA VAL A 240 9.21 -13.28 -3.30
C VAL A 240 9.71 -11.91 -3.76
N LEU A 241 10.92 -11.83 -4.31
CA LEU A 241 11.45 -10.61 -4.92
C LEU A 241 10.74 -10.29 -6.24
N LEU A 242 10.36 -11.29 -7.04
CA LEU A 242 9.52 -11.08 -8.22
C LEU A 242 8.16 -10.46 -7.84
N ALA A 243 7.63 -10.79 -6.65
CA ALA A 243 6.43 -10.16 -6.11
C ALA A 243 6.55 -8.65 -5.89
N ALA A 244 7.78 -8.15 -5.66
CA ALA A 244 8.02 -6.73 -5.43
C ALA A 244 7.76 -5.87 -6.69
N LEU A 245 7.87 -6.44 -7.89
CA LEU A 245 7.73 -5.72 -9.17
C LEU A 245 6.32 -5.14 -9.40
N GLY A 246 5.30 -5.72 -8.77
CA GLY A 246 3.91 -5.25 -8.86
C GLY A 246 3.32 -4.73 -7.54
N ALA A 247 4.14 -4.61 -6.49
CA ALA A 247 3.69 -4.26 -5.15
C ALA A 247 3.91 -2.77 -4.82
N ASN A 248 3.10 -2.22 -3.91
CA ASN A 248 3.30 -0.90 -3.31
C ASN A 248 4.57 -0.86 -2.43
N LYS A 249 4.96 0.31 -1.92
CA LYS A 249 6.19 0.48 -1.12
C LYS A 249 6.26 -0.45 0.10
N ASN A 250 5.15 -0.67 0.80
CA ASN A 250 5.10 -1.58 1.96
C ASN A 250 5.19 -3.06 1.55
N GLY A 251 4.59 -3.43 0.43
CA GLY A 251 4.75 -4.75 -0.18
C GLY A 251 6.20 -4.99 -0.64
N GLN A 252 6.84 -4.00 -1.26
CA GLN A 252 8.27 -4.04 -1.61
C GLN A 252 9.14 -4.24 -0.36
N ARG A 253 8.93 -3.45 0.71
CA ARG A 253 9.61 -3.64 2.00
C ARG A 253 9.49 -5.07 2.50
N THR A 254 8.28 -5.61 2.49
CA THR A 254 7.98 -6.97 2.95
C THR A 254 8.69 -8.03 2.10
N SER A 255 8.75 -7.86 0.77
CA SER A 255 9.49 -8.77 -0.11
C SER A 255 10.99 -8.76 0.17
N PHE A 256 11.59 -7.57 0.28
CA PHE A 256 13.03 -7.42 0.54
C PHE A 256 13.41 -7.89 1.95
N LEU A 257 12.51 -7.76 2.91
CA LEU A 257 12.71 -8.25 4.27
C LEU A 257 12.94 -9.77 4.31
N TYR A 258 12.27 -10.56 3.47
CA TYR A 258 12.53 -12.00 3.36
C TYR A 258 13.97 -12.29 2.92
N LEU A 259 14.46 -11.58 1.89
CA LEU A 259 15.84 -11.69 1.43
C LEU A 259 16.85 -11.28 2.52
N ILE A 260 16.61 -10.16 3.21
CA ILE A 260 17.49 -9.63 4.26
C ILE A 260 17.58 -10.63 5.42
N VAL A 261 16.43 -11.13 5.89
CA VAL A 261 16.37 -12.10 6.98
C VAL A 261 17.13 -13.38 6.61
N ALA A 262 16.93 -13.90 5.39
CA ALA A 262 17.65 -15.07 4.92
C ALA A 262 19.17 -14.82 4.83
N THR A 263 19.57 -13.63 4.36
CA THR A 263 20.98 -13.25 4.18
C THR A 263 21.68 -13.10 5.53
N ILE A 264 21.06 -12.42 6.49
CA ILE A 264 21.59 -12.31 7.86
C ILE A 264 21.68 -13.70 8.50
N GLY A 265 20.66 -14.54 8.34
CA GLY A 265 20.68 -15.92 8.84
C GLY A 265 21.82 -16.75 8.23
N MET A 266 22.07 -16.63 6.92
CA MET A 266 23.20 -17.26 6.23
C MET A 266 24.54 -16.78 6.79
N ILE A 267 24.73 -15.46 6.95
CA ILE A 267 25.96 -14.87 7.50
C ILE A 267 26.19 -15.33 8.94
N MET A 268 25.15 -15.32 9.77
CA MET A 268 25.20 -15.83 11.14
C MET A 268 25.56 -17.32 11.18
N GLY A 269 25.02 -18.12 10.26
CA GLY A 269 25.34 -19.54 10.14
C GLY A 269 26.80 -19.78 9.75
N LEU A 270 27.31 -19.03 8.76
CA LEU A 270 28.71 -19.14 8.31
C LEU A 270 29.69 -18.71 9.42
N ILE A 271 29.50 -17.52 9.99
CA ILE A 271 30.39 -16.99 11.04
C ILE A 271 30.30 -17.85 12.30
N GLY A 272 29.08 -18.23 12.69
CA GLY A 272 28.84 -19.03 13.88
C GLY A 272 29.49 -20.41 13.78
N PHE A 273 29.25 -21.14 12.68
CA PHE A 273 29.81 -22.48 12.53
C PHE A 273 31.33 -22.45 12.35
N TYR A 274 31.85 -21.78 11.31
CA TYR A 274 33.29 -21.81 11.02
C TYR A 274 34.13 -21.10 12.09
N GLY A 275 33.55 -20.07 12.74
CA GLY A 275 34.17 -19.42 13.88
C GLY A 275 34.33 -20.37 15.06
N LEU A 276 33.27 -21.11 15.44
CA LEU A 276 33.32 -22.07 16.54
C LEU A 276 34.18 -23.30 16.19
N ASP A 277 34.09 -23.80 14.96
CA ASP A 277 34.84 -24.96 14.50
C ASP A 277 36.36 -24.75 14.59
N THR A 278 36.83 -23.52 14.34
CA THR A 278 38.25 -23.15 14.52
C THR A 278 38.76 -23.38 15.95
N PHE A 279 37.90 -23.29 16.96
CA PHE A 279 38.27 -23.48 18.37
C PHE A 279 37.94 -24.89 18.88
N PHE A 280 36.79 -25.44 18.49
CA PHE A 280 36.26 -26.69 19.05
C PHE A 280 36.57 -27.94 18.21
N HIS A 281 36.89 -27.77 16.91
CA HIS A 281 37.16 -28.85 15.95
C HIS A 281 36.09 -29.94 15.98
N PHE A 282 34.93 -29.63 15.41
CA PHE A 282 33.78 -30.52 15.52
C PHE A 282 34.00 -31.82 14.76
N PRO A 283 33.87 -32.99 15.40
CA PRO A 283 34.13 -34.29 14.75
C PRO A 283 33.13 -34.63 13.65
N PHE A 284 32.01 -33.92 13.56
CA PHE A 284 31.03 -34.07 12.50
C PHE A 284 31.35 -33.23 11.24
N ALA A 285 32.35 -32.35 11.27
CA ALA A 285 32.71 -31.53 10.11
C ALA A 285 33.24 -32.36 8.92
N ASP A 286 33.81 -33.54 9.20
CA ASP A 286 34.32 -34.50 8.21
C ASP A 286 33.33 -35.60 7.85
N MET A 287 32.10 -35.57 8.39
CA MET A 287 31.14 -36.64 8.16
C MET A 287 30.55 -36.58 6.74
N THR A 288 30.34 -37.76 6.15
CA THR A 288 29.48 -37.91 4.98
C THR A 288 28.04 -37.66 5.38
N MET A 289 27.34 -36.79 4.64
CA MET A 289 25.96 -36.47 4.93
C MET A 289 25.03 -37.57 4.43
N ASP A 290 24.02 -37.93 5.23
CA ASP A 290 22.86 -38.69 4.81
C ASP A 290 21.61 -37.77 4.73
N PRO A 291 20.46 -38.24 4.20
CA PRO A 291 19.24 -37.44 4.12
C PRO A 291 18.77 -36.86 5.45
N PHE A 292 18.99 -37.59 6.55
CA PHE A 292 18.62 -37.19 7.91
C PHE A 292 19.54 -36.06 8.41
N ALA A 293 20.84 -36.19 8.21
CA ALA A 293 21.87 -35.21 8.57
C ALA A 293 21.62 -33.87 7.86
N ILE A 294 21.19 -33.89 6.60
CA ILE A 294 20.79 -32.68 5.87
C ILE A 294 19.51 -32.07 6.45
N ALA A 295 18.50 -32.89 6.78
CA ALA A 295 17.25 -32.41 7.37
C ALA A 295 17.49 -31.70 8.72
N ILE A 296 18.23 -32.36 9.62
CA ILE A 296 18.54 -31.78 10.94
C ILE A 296 19.44 -30.56 10.83
N THR A 297 20.42 -30.55 9.92
CA THR A 297 21.28 -29.39 9.67
C THR A 297 20.45 -28.19 9.19
N ASN A 298 19.56 -28.41 8.21
CA ASN A 298 18.66 -27.39 7.70
C ASN A 298 17.70 -26.86 8.79
N THR A 299 17.12 -27.74 9.61
CA THR A 299 16.26 -27.32 10.73
C THR A 299 17.04 -26.58 11.81
N ALA A 300 18.20 -27.09 12.24
CA ALA A 300 18.98 -26.53 13.33
C ALA A 300 19.46 -25.12 13.02
N TYR A 301 20.03 -24.87 11.83
CA TYR A 301 20.48 -23.52 11.48
C TYR A 301 19.31 -22.55 11.40
N ARG A 302 18.19 -22.94 10.79
CA ARG A 302 17.00 -22.07 10.65
C ARG A 302 16.40 -21.76 12.01
N ALA A 303 16.24 -22.77 12.85
CA ALA A 303 15.71 -22.60 14.20
C ALA A 303 16.60 -21.68 15.03
N LEU A 304 17.92 -21.91 15.03
CA LEU A 304 18.88 -21.10 15.77
C LEU A 304 18.87 -19.64 15.28
N THR A 305 19.07 -19.43 13.98
CA THR A 305 19.22 -18.09 13.40
C THR A 305 17.95 -17.26 13.52
N MET A 306 16.78 -17.83 13.19
CA MET A 306 15.52 -17.10 13.25
C MET A 306 15.09 -16.78 14.69
N THR A 307 15.39 -17.67 15.66
CA THR A 307 15.12 -17.42 17.08
C THR A 307 16.02 -16.32 17.64
N LEU A 308 17.30 -16.30 17.25
CA LEU A 308 18.23 -15.23 17.63
C LEU A 308 17.83 -13.86 17.03
N MET A 309 17.21 -13.85 15.84
CA MET A 309 16.74 -12.63 15.19
C MET A 309 15.39 -12.13 15.72
N LEU A 310 14.61 -12.97 16.41
CA LEU A 310 13.29 -12.61 16.96
C LEU A 310 13.30 -11.36 17.89
N PRO A 311 14.23 -11.17 18.84
CA PRO A 311 14.29 -9.94 19.63
C PRO A 311 14.71 -8.71 18.79
N ALA A 312 15.33 -8.92 17.63
CA ALA A 312 15.81 -7.87 16.75
C ALA A 312 14.78 -7.42 15.70
N CYS A 313 13.50 -7.82 15.81
CA CYS A 313 12.46 -7.43 14.85
C CYS A 313 12.38 -5.91 14.64
N GLY A 314 12.46 -5.11 15.71
CA GLY A 314 12.44 -3.64 15.57
C GLY A 314 13.68 -3.07 14.86
N LEU A 315 14.83 -3.75 14.91
CA LEU A 315 16.03 -3.35 14.16
C LEU A 315 15.87 -3.69 12.67
N LEU A 316 15.30 -4.86 12.36
CA LEU A 316 14.97 -5.26 10.99
C LEU A 316 13.97 -4.30 10.34
N GLU A 317 13.00 -3.82 11.12
CA GLU A 317 12.05 -2.79 10.69
C GLU A 317 12.80 -1.48 10.34
N LYS A 318 13.62 -0.95 11.25
CA LYS A 318 14.40 0.27 10.97
C LYS A 318 15.32 0.11 9.76
N LEU A 319 15.93 -1.06 9.59
CA LEU A 319 16.79 -1.36 8.45
C LEU A 319 16.02 -1.32 7.13
N ILE A 320 14.84 -1.96 7.06
CA ILE A 320 14.08 -2.00 5.81
C ILE A 320 13.51 -0.63 5.43
N TYR A 321 13.08 0.17 6.42
CA TYR A 321 12.65 1.55 6.18
C TYR A 321 13.81 2.46 5.75
N ARG A 322 15.05 2.14 6.13
CA ARG A 322 16.23 2.85 5.63
C ARG A 322 16.61 2.45 4.19
N LEU A 323 16.45 1.18 3.84
CA LEU A 323 16.75 0.67 2.48
C LEU A 323 15.69 1.08 1.46
N ILE A 324 14.42 1.07 1.87
CA ILE A 324 13.29 1.51 1.05
C ILE A 324 12.62 2.66 1.82
N PRO A 325 13.14 3.90 1.68
CA PRO A 325 12.63 5.07 2.38
C PRO A 325 11.15 5.29 2.07
N GLU A 326 10.43 5.85 3.05
CA GLU A 326 9.10 6.39 2.79
C GLU A 326 9.26 7.43 1.67
N VAL A 327 8.36 7.39 0.70
CA VAL A 327 8.15 8.59 -0.11
C VAL A 327 7.81 9.66 0.91
N GLN A 328 8.52 10.79 0.90
CA GLN A 328 8.24 11.91 1.78
C GLN A 328 6.82 12.40 1.48
N THR A 329 5.83 11.78 2.11
CA THR A 329 4.61 12.47 2.50
C THR A 329 5.01 13.33 3.67
N ASP A 330 4.83 14.65 3.53
CA ASP A 330 5.06 15.59 4.62
C ASP A 330 4.37 15.05 5.88
N GLU A 331 4.94 15.17 7.08
CA GLU A 331 4.26 14.69 8.30
C GLU A 331 2.86 15.31 8.45
N GLU A 332 2.65 16.50 7.90
CA GLU A 332 1.36 17.19 7.77
C GLU A 332 0.32 16.45 6.90
N GLU A 333 0.75 15.54 6.03
CA GLU A 333 -0.10 14.76 5.12
C GLU A 333 -0.54 13.43 5.72
N LYS A 334 0.05 13.00 6.84
CA LYS A 334 -0.41 11.79 7.53
C LYS A 334 -1.81 12.04 8.09
N PRO A 335 -2.78 11.15 7.81
CA PRO A 335 -4.11 11.31 8.37
C PRO A 335 -4.11 11.00 9.87
N GLU A 336 -4.75 11.84 10.68
CA GLU A 336 -4.77 11.69 12.15
C GLU A 336 -5.81 10.65 12.64
N PHE A 337 -6.09 9.60 11.85
CA PHE A 337 -7.16 8.63 12.14
C PHE A 337 -6.95 7.82 13.43
N ASP A 338 -5.73 7.74 13.92
CA ASP A 338 -5.42 7.07 15.20
C ASP A 338 -6.08 7.76 16.40
N LEU A 339 -6.55 9.00 16.24
CA LEU A 339 -7.34 9.71 17.26
C LEU A 339 -8.80 9.25 17.31
N LEU A 340 -9.31 8.58 16.27
CA LEU A 340 -10.72 8.16 16.15
C LEU A 340 -10.95 6.71 16.61
N GLU A 341 -10.46 6.35 17.79
CA GLU A 341 -10.67 5.00 18.33
C GLU A 341 -12.01 4.84 19.04
N ASP A 342 -12.73 3.75 18.74
CA ASP A 342 -14.02 3.43 19.35
C ASP A 342 -13.97 3.32 20.89
N ARG A 343 -12.79 3.06 21.48
CA ARG A 343 -12.61 3.03 22.94
C ARG A 343 -12.90 4.39 23.60
N PHE A 344 -12.61 5.49 22.89
CA PHE A 344 -12.81 6.84 23.41
C PHE A 344 -14.29 7.24 23.43
N LEU A 345 -15.18 6.55 22.71
CA LEU A 345 -16.62 6.79 22.76
C LEU A 345 -17.23 6.56 24.16
N SER A 346 -16.53 5.85 25.05
CA SER A 346 -16.89 5.72 26.46
C SER A 346 -16.72 7.02 27.26
N ASN A 347 -15.97 7.99 26.72
CA ASN A 347 -15.78 9.34 27.25
C ASN A 347 -16.08 10.37 26.15
N PRO A 348 -17.36 10.79 25.99
CA PRO A 348 -17.82 11.63 24.89
C PRO A 348 -17.06 12.95 24.73
N ASP A 349 -16.62 13.59 25.83
CA ASP A 349 -15.89 14.85 25.77
C ASP A 349 -14.51 14.69 25.12
N VAL A 350 -13.79 13.62 25.45
CA VAL A 350 -12.48 13.32 24.85
C VAL A 350 -12.63 12.94 23.38
N ALA A 351 -13.65 12.12 23.07
CA ALA A 351 -13.96 11.74 21.70
C ALA A 351 -14.36 12.95 20.82
N TYR A 352 -15.09 13.91 21.40
CA TYR A 352 -15.44 15.17 20.75
C TYR A 352 -14.20 16.01 20.41
N GLU A 353 -13.35 16.30 21.39
CA GLU A 353 -12.11 17.08 21.20
C GLU A 353 -11.19 16.45 20.15
N GLN A 354 -11.00 15.13 20.21
CA GLN A 354 -10.22 14.39 19.22
C GLN A 354 -10.83 14.48 17.81
N SER A 355 -12.16 14.41 17.70
CA SER A 355 -12.85 14.54 16.42
C SER A 355 -12.64 15.92 15.80
N MET A 356 -12.65 16.99 16.61
CA MET A 356 -12.40 18.35 16.13
C MET A 356 -10.94 18.56 15.68
N ILE A 357 -9.97 17.93 16.35
CA ILE A 357 -8.56 17.93 15.88
C ILE A 357 -8.45 17.30 14.50
N VAL A 358 -9.07 16.13 14.30
CA VAL A 358 -9.08 15.43 13.01
C VAL A 358 -9.81 16.25 11.95
N MET A 359 -10.90 16.93 12.31
CA MET A 359 -11.63 17.85 11.43
C MET A 359 -10.74 19.01 10.93
N ASN A 360 -9.98 19.62 11.83
CA ASN A 360 -9.02 20.67 11.48
C ASN A 360 -7.90 20.14 10.57
N GLY A 361 -7.46 18.89 10.79
CA GLY A 361 -6.53 18.19 9.90
C GLY A 361 -7.10 18.00 8.49
N MET A 362 -8.39 17.64 8.37
CA MET A 362 -9.11 17.55 7.10
C MET A 362 -9.13 18.90 6.36
N ALA A 363 -9.53 19.97 7.06
CA ALA A 363 -9.62 21.32 6.48
C ALA A 363 -8.27 21.80 5.92
N LYS A 364 -7.18 21.62 6.67
CA LYS A 364 -5.81 21.97 6.21
C LYS A 364 -5.38 21.17 4.98
N LYS A 365 -5.70 19.87 4.93
CA LYS A 365 -5.40 19.00 3.79
C LYS A 365 -6.21 19.39 2.56
N ALA A 366 -7.48 19.77 2.71
CA ALA A 366 -8.31 20.30 1.61
C ALA A 366 -7.72 21.59 1.02
N ARG A 367 -7.34 22.57 1.87
CA ARG A 367 -6.65 23.80 1.45
C ARG A 367 -5.37 23.50 0.66
N LYS A 368 -4.52 22.62 1.21
CA LYS A 368 -3.27 22.21 0.56
C LYS A 368 -3.51 21.52 -0.79
N ASN A 369 -4.62 20.80 -0.93
CA ASN A 369 -4.94 20.11 -2.17
C ASN A 369 -5.35 21.08 -3.28
N VAL A 370 -6.19 22.08 -2.94
CA VAL A 370 -6.57 23.16 -3.87
C VAL A 370 -5.34 23.98 -4.30
N ASP A 371 -4.50 24.42 -3.36
CA ASP A 371 -3.26 25.15 -3.64
C ASP A 371 -2.36 24.40 -4.66
N ARG A 372 -2.15 23.10 -4.42
CA ARG A 372 -1.37 22.25 -5.33
C ARG A 372 -2.02 22.07 -6.71
N SER A 373 -3.34 21.98 -6.79
CA SER A 373 -4.02 21.84 -8.08
C SER A 373 -3.91 23.11 -8.91
N LEU A 374 -4.03 24.28 -8.28
CA LEU A 374 -3.84 25.58 -8.92
C LEU A 374 -2.40 25.75 -9.44
N MET A 375 -1.38 25.34 -8.66
CA MET A 375 0.02 25.37 -9.12
C MET A 375 0.29 24.51 -10.38
N LEU A 376 -0.47 23.42 -10.58
CA LEU A 376 -0.33 22.55 -11.75
C LEU A 376 -0.81 23.22 -13.05
N ILE A 377 -1.67 24.24 -12.96
CA ILE A 377 -2.12 25.03 -14.12
C ILE A 377 -0.93 25.80 -14.70
N GLU A 378 -0.11 26.41 -13.83
CA GLU A 378 1.08 27.18 -14.24
C GLU A 378 2.25 26.26 -14.63
N SER A 379 2.52 25.24 -13.81
CA SER A 379 3.67 24.36 -13.97
C SER A 379 3.32 22.90 -13.69
N TYR A 380 2.88 22.21 -14.74
CA TYR A 380 2.53 20.79 -14.61
C TYR A 380 3.75 19.93 -14.22
N SER A 381 3.55 19.07 -13.22
CA SER A 381 4.48 17.99 -12.88
C SER A 381 3.73 16.71 -12.54
N SER A 382 4.23 15.56 -13.02
CA SER A 382 3.61 14.26 -12.73
C SER A 382 3.63 13.90 -11.24
N GLU A 383 4.65 14.39 -10.51
CA GLU A 383 4.72 14.23 -9.05
C GLU A 383 3.65 15.08 -8.34
N GLY A 384 3.48 16.35 -8.74
CA GLY A 384 2.45 17.22 -8.19
C GLY A 384 1.05 16.67 -8.43
N TYR A 385 0.75 16.21 -9.64
CA TYR A 385 -0.52 15.52 -9.96
C TYR A 385 -0.76 14.32 -9.05
N LYS A 386 0.24 13.48 -8.85
CA LYS A 386 0.13 12.30 -7.99
C LYS A 386 -0.17 12.69 -6.54
N LYS A 387 0.46 13.75 -6.03
CA LYS A 387 0.20 14.27 -4.68
C LYS A 387 -1.22 14.78 -4.52
N VAL A 388 -1.78 15.44 -5.55
CA VAL A 388 -3.18 15.89 -5.53
C VAL A 388 -4.15 14.71 -5.46
N ALA A 389 -3.94 13.68 -6.29
CA ALA A 389 -4.75 12.47 -6.28
C ALA A 389 -4.63 11.66 -4.98
N GLU A 390 -3.45 11.62 -4.35
CA GLU A 390 -3.26 10.96 -3.06
C GLU A 390 -3.97 11.70 -1.90
N LEU A 391 -3.98 13.03 -1.93
CA LEU A 391 -4.72 13.85 -0.96
C LEU A 391 -6.23 13.71 -1.11
N GLU A 392 -6.77 13.64 -2.34
CA GLU A 392 -8.19 13.37 -2.58
C GLU A 392 -8.63 12.03 -1.98
N GLN A 393 -7.88 10.96 -2.25
CA GLN A 393 -8.16 9.66 -1.65
C GLN A 393 -8.05 9.67 -0.11
N THR A 394 -7.24 10.57 0.43
CA THR A 394 -7.11 10.75 1.87
C THR A 394 -8.33 11.49 2.43
N LEU A 395 -8.80 12.55 1.77
CA LEU A 395 -9.99 13.32 2.13
C LEU A 395 -11.27 12.47 2.07
N ASN A 396 -11.41 11.55 1.10
CA ASN A 396 -12.51 10.57 1.07
C ASN A 396 -12.49 9.65 2.30
N LYS A 397 -11.30 9.25 2.77
CA LYS A 397 -11.19 8.46 4.01
C LYS A 397 -11.53 9.29 5.25
N TYR A 398 -11.28 10.60 5.25
CA TYR A 398 -11.75 11.48 6.31
C TYR A 398 -13.28 11.50 6.32
N GLU A 399 -13.93 11.67 5.16
CA GLU A 399 -15.39 11.64 5.07
C GLU A 399 -15.98 10.36 5.67
N ASP A 400 -15.47 9.21 5.26
CA ASP A 400 -15.92 7.92 5.78
C ASP A 400 -15.67 7.78 7.30
N LYS A 401 -14.42 7.96 7.73
CA LYS A 401 -14.01 7.64 9.11
C LYS A 401 -14.48 8.67 10.12
N LEU A 402 -14.24 9.95 9.85
CA LEU A 402 -14.65 11.03 10.74
C LEU A 402 -16.18 11.15 10.75
N GLY A 403 -16.83 11.07 9.58
CA GLY A 403 -18.29 11.09 9.49
C GLY A 403 -18.93 9.94 10.28
N SER A 404 -18.45 8.70 10.09
CA SER A 404 -18.93 7.54 10.85
C SER A 404 -18.68 7.68 12.36
N TYR A 405 -17.53 8.23 12.77
CA TYR A 405 -17.19 8.42 14.17
C TYR A 405 -18.08 9.47 14.84
N LEU A 406 -18.29 10.62 14.17
CA LEU A 406 -19.20 11.68 14.61
C LEU A 406 -20.63 11.17 14.76
N MET A 407 -21.13 10.34 13.83
CA MET A 407 -22.45 9.71 13.94
C MET A 407 -22.59 8.80 15.17
N LYS A 408 -21.55 8.01 15.47
CA LYS A 408 -21.50 7.19 16.70
C LYS A 408 -21.48 8.07 17.95
N LEU A 409 -20.71 9.16 17.92
CA LEU A 409 -20.59 10.11 19.03
C LEU A 409 -21.93 10.79 19.36
N THR A 410 -22.70 11.20 18.35
CA THR A 410 -24.07 11.72 18.53
C THR A 410 -24.96 10.72 19.28
N SER A 411 -24.78 9.42 19.03
CA SER A 411 -25.54 8.35 19.70
C SER A 411 -25.04 8.03 21.12
N ALA A 412 -23.85 8.50 21.50
CA ALA A 412 -23.19 8.21 22.77
C ALA A 412 -23.58 9.19 23.92
N GLY A 413 -24.47 10.14 23.67
CA GLY A 413 -25.02 11.04 24.69
C GLY A 413 -24.21 12.33 24.89
N VAL A 414 -23.76 12.95 23.81
CA VAL A 414 -23.17 14.32 23.82
C VAL A 414 -24.17 15.37 24.28
N SER A 415 -23.67 16.52 24.77
CA SER A 415 -24.50 17.67 25.12
C SER A 415 -25.23 18.26 23.90
N GLU A 416 -26.29 19.04 24.13
CA GLU A 416 -27.05 19.71 23.04
C GLU A 416 -26.15 20.66 22.22
N GLU A 417 -25.24 21.37 22.89
CA GLU A 417 -24.26 22.26 22.27
C GLU A 417 -23.27 21.47 21.39
N GLN A 418 -22.67 20.39 21.92
CA GLN A 418 -21.80 19.50 21.14
C GLN A 418 -22.55 18.86 19.96
N GLY A 419 -23.81 18.45 20.14
CA GLY A 419 -24.63 17.88 19.08
C GLY A 419 -24.86 18.85 17.91
N GLN A 420 -25.07 20.14 18.19
CA GLN A 420 -25.16 21.17 17.15
C GLN A 420 -23.84 21.34 16.39
N VAL A 421 -22.70 21.34 17.08
CA VAL A 421 -21.38 21.43 16.44
C VAL A 421 -21.10 20.19 15.59
N ILE A 422 -21.42 18.99 16.09
CA ILE A 422 -21.24 17.72 15.36
C ILE A 422 -22.05 17.72 14.05
N ASN A 423 -23.31 18.15 14.08
CA ASN A 423 -24.14 18.22 12.87
C ASN A 423 -23.54 19.16 11.81
N LYS A 424 -22.91 20.25 12.24
CA LYS A 424 -22.23 21.19 11.34
C LYS A 424 -20.90 20.62 10.83
N ALA A 425 -20.14 19.95 11.68
CA ALA A 425 -18.94 19.24 11.27
C ALA A 425 -19.26 18.18 10.21
N LEU A 426 -20.38 17.46 10.34
CA LEU A 426 -20.83 16.49 9.33
C LEU A 426 -21.11 17.14 7.97
N GLN A 427 -21.70 18.34 7.94
CA GLN A 427 -21.91 19.09 6.69
C GLN A 427 -20.57 19.58 6.11
N ALA A 428 -19.72 20.15 6.96
CA ALA A 428 -18.42 20.67 6.56
C ALA A 428 -17.47 19.58 6.03
N ILE A 429 -17.58 18.35 6.52
CA ILE A 429 -16.84 17.20 5.99
C ILE A 429 -17.12 17.02 4.49
N SER A 430 -18.39 17.06 4.10
CA SER A 430 -18.79 16.91 2.70
C SER A 430 -18.28 18.08 1.85
N ASP A 431 -18.35 19.31 2.36
CA ASP A 431 -17.83 20.47 1.64
C ASP A 431 -16.29 20.40 1.47
N PHE A 432 -15.53 19.96 2.49
CA PHE A 432 -14.07 19.78 2.36
C PHE A 432 -13.67 18.64 1.41
N GLU A 433 -14.45 17.56 1.36
CA GLU A 433 -14.25 16.50 0.36
C GLU A 433 -14.55 17.03 -1.05
N LYS A 434 -15.65 17.76 -1.24
CA LYS A 434 -15.98 18.39 -2.53
C LYS A 434 -14.92 19.37 -3.00
N LEU A 435 -14.35 20.19 -2.12
CA LEU A 435 -13.20 21.05 -2.46
C LEU A 435 -12.03 20.23 -3.04
N SER A 436 -11.80 19.04 -2.49
CA SER A 436 -10.77 18.12 -2.96
C SER A 436 -11.10 17.47 -4.31
N ASP A 437 -12.36 17.12 -4.55
CA ASP A 437 -12.83 16.60 -5.84
C ASP A 437 -12.57 17.61 -6.95
N TYR A 438 -12.95 18.88 -6.74
CA TYR A 438 -12.71 19.94 -7.71
C TYR A 438 -11.21 20.23 -7.88
N ALA A 439 -10.40 20.08 -6.82
CA ALA A 439 -8.95 20.15 -6.95
C ALA A 439 -8.40 19.03 -7.85
N LEU A 440 -8.92 17.81 -7.75
CA LEU A 440 -8.55 16.71 -8.64
C LEU A 440 -8.99 16.97 -10.09
N ASN A 441 -10.20 17.51 -10.32
CA ASN A 441 -10.66 17.90 -11.66
C ASN A 441 -9.73 18.94 -12.32
N ILE A 442 -9.30 19.94 -11.56
CA ILE A 442 -8.33 20.95 -12.02
C ILE A 442 -7.01 20.27 -12.41
N ALA A 443 -6.50 19.35 -11.58
CA ALA A 443 -5.27 18.63 -11.85
C ALA A 443 -5.38 17.67 -13.06
N ASP A 444 -6.53 17.02 -13.24
CA ASP A 444 -6.84 16.20 -14.42
C ASP A 444 -6.89 17.05 -15.69
N THR A 445 -7.45 18.26 -15.61
CA THR A 445 -7.47 19.21 -16.72
C THR A 445 -6.06 19.68 -17.09
N ALA A 446 -5.23 20.03 -16.09
CA ALA A 446 -3.83 20.38 -16.29
C ALA A 446 -3.02 19.23 -16.92
N LYS A 447 -3.25 17.99 -16.46
CA LYS A 447 -2.64 16.79 -17.04
C LYS A 447 -3.06 16.56 -18.49
N MET A 448 -4.35 16.66 -18.78
CA MET A 448 -4.89 16.53 -20.13
C MET A 448 -4.22 17.56 -21.06
N MET A 449 -4.10 18.82 -20.62
CA MET A 449 -3.43 19.87 -21.37
C MET A 449 -1.95 19.54 -21.64
N HIS A 450 -1.23 19.04 -20.63
CA HIS A 450 0.16 18.64 -20.75
C HIS A 450 0.35 17.48 -21.74
N ASP A 451 -0.43 16.40 -21.59
CA ASP A 451 -0.37 15.20 -22.43
C ASP A 451 -0.71 15.52 -23.89
N ALA A 452 -1.69 16.40 -24.12
CA ALA A 452 -2.08 16.88 -25.44
C ALA A 452 -1.20 18.01 -25.99
N LYS A 453 -0.20 18.48 -25.22
CA LYS A 453 0.70 19.62 -25.56
C LYS A 453 -0.06 20.90 -25.93
N LEU A 454 -1.17 21.15 -25.27
CA LEU A 454 -1.99 22.34 -25.45
C LEU A 454 -1.41 23.50 -24.64
N THR A 455 -1.51 24.71 -25.19
CA THR A 455 -1.05 25.95 -24.52
C THR A 455 -2.14 27.00 -24.58
N PHE A 456 -2.26 27.79 -23.50
CA PHE A 456 -3.11 28.96 -23.46
C PHE A 456 -2.40 30.17 -24.09
N THR A 457 -3.18 31.13 -24.59
CA THR A 457 -2.65 32.46 -24.94
C THR A 457 -2.15 33.17 -23.69
N LEU A 458 -1.15 34.05 -23.80
CA LEU A 458 -0.62 34.82 -22.67
C LEU A 458 -1.72 35.53 -21.88
N ASN A 459 -2.62 36.23 -22.58
CA ASN A 459 -3.77 36.90 -21.95
C ASN A 459 -4.67 35.93 -21.15
N ALA A 460 -4.84 34.68 -21.61
CA ALA A 460 -5.63 33.68 -20.89
C ALA A 460 -4.90 33.15 -19.64
N ILE A 461 -3.56 33.09 -19.68
CA ILE A 461 -2.74 32.72 -18.52
C ILE A 461 -2.85 33.82 -17.47
N ASP A 462 -2.65 35.09 -17.85
CA ASP A 462 -2.75 36.22 -16.93
C ASP A 462 -4.15 36.30 -16.28
N GLU A 463 -5.20 36.13 -17.07
CA GLU A 463 -6.59 36.05 -16.62
C GLU A 463 -6.83 34.89 -15.63
N LEU A 464 -6.29 33.70 -15.91
CA LEU A 464 -6.39 32.53 -15.04
C LEU A 464 -5.61 32.72 -13.74
N THR A 465 -4.44 33.35 -13.77
CA THR A 465 -3.64 33.66 -12.57
C THR A 465 -4.41 34.59 -11.64
N VAL A 466 -5.12 35.60 -12.18
CA VAL A 466 -5.96 36.50 -11.36
C VAL A 466 -7.06 35.72 -10.63
N VAL A 467 -7.80 34.85 -11.33
CA VAL A 467 -8.90 34.08 -10.72
C VAL A 467 -8.38 33.02 -9.75
N SER A 468 -7.33 32.28 -10.11
CA SER A 468 -6.73 31.26 -9.24
C SER A 468 -6.20 31.86 -7.94
N THR A 469 -5.56 33.04 -7.99
CA THR A 469 -5.11 33.75 -6.78
C THR A 469 -6.28 34.18 -5.90
N ALA A 470 -7.38 34.66 -6.49
CA ALA A 470 -8.58 35.01 -5.74
C ALA A 470 -9.24 33.79 -5.08
N VAL A 471 -9.27 32.64 -5.78
CA VAL A 471 -9.78 31.38 -5.25
C VAL A 471 -8.89 30.86 -4.12
N ASP A 472 -7.57 30.94 -4.24
CA ASP A 472 -6.62 30.55 -3.19
C ASP A 472 -6.83 31.39 -1.92
N GLU A 473 -6.94 32.73 -2.04
CA GLU A 473 -7.27 33.60 -0.90
C GLU A 473 -8.63 33.24 -0.28
N MET A 474 -9.64 32.94 -1.11
CA MET A 474 -10.96 32.58 -0.61
C MET A 474 -10.93 31.29 0.22
N VAL A 475 -10.22 30.26 -0.27
CA VAL A 475 -10.05 28.98 0.44
C VAL A 475 -9.28 29.21 1.74
N ASP A 476 -8.24 30.05 1.73
CA ASP A 476 -7.45 30.37 2.91
C ASP A 476 -8.27 31.09 3.99
N ILE A 477 -9.08 32.08 3.60
CA ILE A 477 -10.03 32.76 4.50
C ILE A 477 -11.03 31.76 5.07
N THR A 478 -11.60 30.88 4.22
CA THR A 478 -12.61 29.90 4.66
C THR A 478 -12.04 28.90 5.66
N VAL A 479 -10.88 28.32 5.36
CA VAL A 479 -10.25 27.29 6.19
C VAL A 479 -9.73 27.88 7.50
N SER A 480 -9.09 29.06 7.45
CA SER A 480 -8.63 29.75 8.66
C SER A 480 -9.80 30.18 9.53
N GLY A 481 -10.86 30.74 8.92
CA GLY A 481 -12.09 31.10 9.61
C GLY A 481 -12.82 29.91 10.23
N PHE A 482 -12.77 28.72 9.60
CA PHE A 482 -13.30 27.48 10.16
C PHE A 482 -12.50 27.02 11.40
N ILE A 483 -11.16 27.01 11.32
CA ILE A 483 -10.29 26.51 12.38
C ILE A 483 -10.27 27.45 13.59
N GLU A 484 -10.23 28.77 13.35
CA GLU A 484 -10.13 29.80 14.38
C GLU A 484 -11.51 30.27 14.87
N ASN A 485 -12.59 29.84 14.20
CA ASN A 485 -13.97 30.25 14.45
C ASN A 485 -14.16 31.79 14.31
N ASP A 486 -13.45 32.41 13.37
CA ASP A 486 -13.48 33.85 13.13
C ASP A 486 -14.62 34.26 12.18
N VAL A 487 -15.78 34.52 12.79
CA VAL A 487 -17.00 34.96 12.09
C VAL A 487 -16.83 36.33 11.40
N ARG A 488 -15.86 37.17 11.78
CA ARG A 488 -15.65 38.46 11.10
C ARG A 488 -14.91 38.26 9.80
N ASN A 489 -13.83 37.47 9.82
CA ASN A 489 -13.05 37.21 8.62
C ASN A 489 -13.84 36.37 7.60
N ILE A 490 -14.66 35.41 8.07
CA ILE A 490 -15.45 34.54 7.18
C ILE A 490 -16.46 35.29 6.30
N LYS A 491 -16.94 36.47 6.75
CA LYS A 491 -17.90 37.28 5.96
C LYS A 491 -17.28 37.86 4.69
N ARG A 492 -15.95 37.96 4.63
CA ARG A 492 -15.22 38.43 3.44
C ARG A 492 -15.27 37.45 2.27
N VAL A 493 -15.68 36.20 2.52
CA VAL A 493 -15.86 35.16 1.51
C VAL A 493 -16.96 35.52 0.49
N PHE A 494 -18.05 36.16 0.94
CA PHE A 494 -19.19 36.48 0.05
C PHE A 494 -18.87 37.51 -1.06
N PRO A 495 -18.30 38.70 -0.77
CA PRO A 495 -17.92 39.63 -1.84
C PRO A 495 -16.82 39.05 -2.74
N LEU A 496 -15.89 38.26 -2.19
CA LEU A 496 -14.85 37.60 -2.99
C LEU A 496 -15.44 36.55 -3.96
N LYS A 497 -16.45 35.79 -3.52
CA LYS A 497 -17.21 34.89 -4.39
C LYS A 497 -17.85 35.63 -5.56
N GLU A 498 -18.49 36.77 -5.27
CA GLU A 498 -19.16 37.58 -6.29
C GLU A 498 -18.16 38.07 -7.34
N LEU A 499 -17.01 38.59 -6.90
CA LEU A 499 -15.91 38.96 -7.78
C LEU A 499 -15.42 37.77 -8.63
N ILE A 500 -15.17 36.61 -8.04
CA ILE A 500 -14.73 35.41 -8.78
C ILE A 500 -15.74 35.06 -9.87
N ALA A 501 -17.04 35.08 -9.55
CA ALA A 501 -18.09 34.83 -10.53
C ALA A 501 -18.11 35.88 -11.66
N MET A 502 -17.91 37.16 -11.34
CA MET A 502 -17.81 38.24 -12.32
C MET A 502 -16.61 38.04 -13.25
N ASN A 503 -15.43 37.78 -12.70
CA ASN A 503 -14.19 37.54 -13.43
C ASN A 503 -14.30 36.29 -14.32
N CYS A 504 -14.81 35.17 -13.81
CA CYS A 504 -15.05 33.96 -14.61
C CYS A 504 -15.97 34.22 -15.81
N ASN A 505 -17.04 34.99 -15.62
CA ASN A 505 -17.95 35.35 -16.70
C ASN A 505 -17.29 36.27 -17.74
N GLU A 506 -16.45 37.20 -17.30
CA GLU A 506 -15.74 38.11 -18.19
C GLU A 506 -14.68 37.39 -19.02
N ILE A 507 -13.89 36.50 -18.41
CA ILE A 507 -12.90 35.67 -19.12
C ILE A 507 -13.57 34.80 -20.18
N LYS A 508 -14.72 34.18 -19.85
CA LYS A 508 -15.52 33.41 -20.81
C LYS A 508 -15.93 34.26 -22.02
N LYS A 509 -16.41 35.49 -21.81
CA LYS A 509 -16.75 36.42 -22.91
C LYS A 509 -15.53 36.78 -23.75
N ARG A 510 -14.42 37.15 -23.13
CA ARG A 510 -13.16 37.49 -23.81
C ARG A 510 -12.62 36.31 -24.61
N HIS A 511 -12.76 35.09 -24.10
CA HIS A 511 -12.37 33.88 -24.81
C HIS A 511 -13.22 33.65 -26.07
N VAL A 512 -14.54 33.86 -26.01
CA VAL A 512 -15.41 33.80 -27.19
C VAL A 512 -15.00 34.82 -28.26
N LEU A 513 -14.57 36.02 -27.87
CA LEU A 513 -14.05 37.02 -28.80
C LEU A 513 -12.75 36.57 -29.47
N ARG A 514 -11.80 36.04 -28.71
CA ARG A 514 -10.53 35.47 -29.23
C ARG A 514 -10.76 34.29 -30.18
N LEU A 515 -11.74 33.45 -29.88
CA LEU A 515 -12.14 32.34 -30.75
C LEU A 515 -12.69 32.86 -32.09
N ARG A 516 -13.48 33.95 -32.06
CA ARG A 516 -14.06 34.57 -33.26
C ARG A 516 -13.01 35.30 -34.11
N SER A 517 -12.00 35.91 -33.50
CA SER A 517 -10.90 36.56 -34.21
C SER A 517 -9.84 35.59 -34.73
N GLY A 518 -9.89 34.32 -34.32
CA GLY A 518 -8.93 33.29 -34.73
C GLY A 518 -7.62 33.30 -33.93
N GLU A 519 -7.59 34.04 -32.82
CA GLU A 519 -6.42 34.15 -31.93
C GLU A 519 -6.21 32.89 -31.05
N CYS A 520 -7.24 32.04 -30.89
CA CYS A 520 -7.14 30.80 -30.13
C CYS A 520 -7.90 29.62 -30.77
N HIS A 521 -7.50 28.41 -30.42
CA HIS A 521 -8.11 27.16 -30.88
C HIS A 521 -9.21 26.67 -29.91
N THR A 522 -10.15 25.86 -30.43
CA THR A 522 -11.32 25.35 -29.68
C THR A 522 -10.95 24.42 -28.52
N GLN A 523 -9.90 23.60 -28.67
CA GLN A 523 -9.51 22.61 -27.65
C GLN A 523 -9.00 23.23 -26.34
N PRO A 524 -8.04 24.18 -26.35
CA PRO A 524 -7.69 24.95 -25.15
C PRO A 524 -8.90 25.69 -24.56
N GLY A 525 -9.83 26.14 -25.41
CA GLY A 525 -11.06 26.79 -24.94
C GLY A 525 -11.91 25.94 -24.02
N LEU A 526 -12.09 24.64 -24.32
CA LEU A 526 -12.85 23.74 -23.45
C LEU A 526 -12.16 23.59 -22.08
N ALA A 527 -10.84 23.37 -22.07
CA ALA A 527 -10.07 23.28 -20.83
C ALA A 527 -10.17 24.57 -19.98
N LEU A 528 -10.18 25.74 -20.61
CA LEU A 528 -10.40 27.01 -19.91
C LEU A 528 -11.77 27.04 -19.22
N TYR A 529 -12.82 26.59 -19.89
CA TYR A 529 -14.17 26.57 -19.31
C TYR A 529 -14.28 25.60 -18.14
N ASP A 530 -13.66 24.42 -18.26
CA ASP A 530 -13.63 23.41 -17.20
C ASP A 530 -12.92 23.96 -15.96
N LEU A 531 -11.72 24.53 -16.12
CA LEU A 531 -10.98 25.18 -15.03
C LEU A 531 -11.78 26.29 -14.33
N LEU A 532 -12.42 27.19 -15.09
CA LEU A 532 -13.23 28.28 -14.53
C LEU A 532 -14.48 27.78 -13.81
N ASN A 533 -15.08 26.67 -14.25
CA ASN A 533 -16.22 26.07 -13.59
C ASN A 533 -15.82 25.38 -12.29
N ASP A 534 -14.73 24.60 -12.28
CA ASP A 534 -14.22 23.96 -11.07
C ASP A 534 -13.81 25.00 -10.01
N MET A 535 -13.15 26.10 -10.43
CA MET A 535 -12.85 27.23 -9.55
C MET A 535 -14.09 27.92 -8.98
N LEU A 536 -15.16 28.05 -9.78
CA LEU A 536 -16.43 28.59 -9.30
C LEU A 536 -17.12 27.64 -8.31
N HIS A 537 -17.05 26.34 -8.54
CA HIS A 537 -17.57 25.33 -7.61
C HIS A 537 -16.81 25.33 -6.28
N ILE A 538 -15.49 25.48 -6.31
CA ILE A 538 -14.67 25.71 -5.11
C ILE A 538 -15.16 26.94 -4.35
N ALA A 539 -15.41 28.05 -5.05
CA ALA A 539 -15.95 29.26 -4.44
C ALA A 539 -17.36 29.06 -3.84
N ASP A 540 -18.23 28.29 -4.50
CA ASP A 540 -19.56 27.96 -3.98
C ASP A 540 -19.48 27.15 -2.68
N HIS A 541 -18.62 26.13 -2.60
CA HIS A 541 -18.42 25.34 -1.38
C HIS A 541 -17.76 26.15 -0.26
N CYS A 542 -16.83 27.06 -0.60
CA CYS A 542 -16.27 27.99 0.40
C CYS A 542 -17.34 28.91 1.00
N ALA A 543 -18.30 29.37 0.19
CA ALA A 543 -19.43 30.15 0.69
C ALA A 543 -20.42 29.31 1.51
N SER A 544 -20.62 28.03 1.16
CA SER A 544 -21.40 27.07 1.96
C SER A 544 -20.82 26.90 3.36
N LEU A 545 -19.51 26.61 3.45
CA LEU A 545 -18.77 26.51 4.70
C LEU A 545 -18.86 27.80 5.53
N ALA A 546 -18.70 28.96 4.88
CA ALA A 546 -18.82 30.26 5.53
C ALA A 546 -20.20 30.47 6.18
N LEU A 547 -21.27 30.06 5.49
CA LEU A 547 -22.63 30.13 6.03
C LEU A 547 -22.81 29.21 7.24
N ASP A 548 -22.23 28.02 7.22
CA ASP A 548 -22.35 27.07 8.32
C ASP A 548 -21.61 27.53 9.59
N ILE A 549 -20.49 28.24 9.42
CA ILE A 549 -19.78 28.93 10.51
C ILE A 549 -20.64 30.07 11.07
N ILE A 550 -21.22 30.93 10.22
CA ILE A 550 -22.07 32.05 10.66
C ILE A 550 -23.33 31.56 11.41
N LYS A 551 -23.93 30.46 10.94
CA LYS A 551 -25.06 29.79 11.64
C LYS A 551 -24.70 29.31 13.05
N MET A 552 -23.42 29.31 13.46
CA MET A 552 -23.02 29.03 14.86
C MET A 552 -23.29 30.17 15.81
N ASP A 553 -23.35 31.42 15.33
CA ASP A 553 -23.47 32.60 16.20
C ASP A 553 -24.92 33.11 16.32
N GLU A 554 -25.81 32.76 15.37
CA GLU A 554 -27.20 33.26 15.33
C GLU A 554 -28.25 32.19 15.68
N LYS A 555 -29.13 32.49 16.66
CA LYS A 555 -30.19 31.59 17.17
C LYS A 555 -31.36 31.34 16.20
N GLU A 556 -31.57 32.19 15.19
CA GLU A 556 -32.60 32.03 14.16
C GLU A 556 -32.05 32.40 12.78
N PHE A 557 -31.55 31.41 12.03
CA PHE A 557 -30.94 31.66 10.73
C PHE A 557 -31.91 31.42 9.56
N ASN A 558 -32.09 32.44 8.71
CA ASN A 558 -32.75 32.32 7.42
C ASN A 558 -31.82 32.86 6.33
N LEU A 559 -31.34 31.99 5.44
CA LEU A 559 -30.31 32.30 4.42
C LEU A 559 -30.65 33.51 3.54
N HIS A 560 -31.86 33.55 2.97
CA HIS A 560 -32.27 34.64 2.09
C HIS A 560 -32.46 35.95 2.86
N ARG A 561 -32.92 35.89 4.10
CA ARG A 561 -33.00 37.07 4.97
C ARG A 561 -31.62 37.54 5.39
N PHE A 562 -30.69 36.64 5.73
CA PHE A 562 -29.33 36.96 6.13
C PHE A 562 -28.54 37.63 5.01
N LEU A 563 -28.51 37.04 3.81
CA LEU A 563 -27.77 37.62 2.67
C LEU A 563 -28.33 39.00 2.29
N ARG A 564 -29.65 39.12 2.24
CA ARG A 564 -30.32 40.39 1.94
C ARG A 564 -30.06 41.44 3.03
N ARG A 565 -30.10 41.03 4.30
CA ARG A 565 -29.85 41.90 5.46
C ARG A 565 -28.36 42.27 5.58
N TYR A 566 -27.44 41.40 5.23
CA TYR A 566 -26.01 41.70 5.17
C TYR A 566 -25.69 42.66 4.01
N GLN A 567 -26.36 42.51 2.87
CA GLN A 567 -26.25 43.50 1.79
C GLN A 567 -26.92 44.83 2.13
N GLU A 568 -28.05 44.83 2.83
CA GLU A 568 -28.84 46.05 3.16
C GLU A 568 -28.36 46.78 4.44
N GLU A 569 -27.91 46.08 5.50
CA GLU A 569 -27.45 46.67 6.78
C GLU A 569 -25.93 46.99 6.79
N THR A 570 -25.15 46.33 5.94
CA THR A 570 -23.69 46.54 5.76
C THR A 570 -23.35 46.97 4.33
N GLU A 571 -24.25 47.71 3.68
CA GLU A 571 -24.13 48.17 2.28
C GLU A 571 -22.78 48.89 2.01
N ASN A 572 -22.30 49.70 2.96
CA ASN A 572 -21.00 50.36 2.86
C ASN A 572 -19.82 49.37 3.02
N GLU A 573 -19.83 48.51 4.04
CA GLU A 573 -18.70 47.58 4.31
C GLU A 573 -18.59 46.48 3.24
N TYR A 574 -19.72 45.93 2.78
CA TYR A 574 -19.75 44.95 1.69
C TYR A 574 -19.28 45.57 0.36
N SER A 575 -19.78 46.76 0.03
CA SER A 575 -19.38 47.46 -1.20
C SER A 575 -17.91 47.89 -1.16
N ASP A 576 -17.41 48.33 -0.01
CA ASP A 576 -15.99 48.72 0.17
C ASP A 576 -15.08 47.49 -0.01
N LEU A 577 -15.42 46.35 0.62
CA LEU A 577 -14.67 45.10 0.46
C LEU A 577 -14.71 44.57 -0.97
N LEU A 578 -15.87 44.62 -1.62
CA LEU A 578 -16.00 44.21 -3.03
C LEU A 578 -15.13 45.12 -3.92
N HIS A 579 -15.14 46.43 -3.68
CA HIS A 579 -14.31 47.38 -4.41
C HIS A 579 -12.81 47.12 -4.20
N ASP A 580 -12.38 46.87 -2.97
CA ASP A 580 -10.98 46.52 -2.66
C ASP A 580 -10.54 45.26 -3.41
N TYR A 581 -11.42 44.25 -3.47
CA TYR A 581 -11.17 43.04 -4.26
C TYR A 581 -11.16 43.30 -5.76
N GLU A 582 -12.05 44.12 -6.30
CA GLU A 582 -12.03 44.53 -7.72
C GLU A 582 -10.72 45.20 -8.09
N VAL A 583 -10.16 46.05 -7.21
CA VAL A 583 -8.86 46.68 -7.42
C VAL A 583 -7.75 45.63 -7.38
N LYS A 584 -7.75 44.75 -6.37
CA LYS A 584 -6.72 43.72 -6.16
C LYS A 584 -6.68 42.67 -7.27
N TYR A 585 -7.84 42.24 -7.74
CA TYR A 585 -8.03 41.17 -8.73
C TYR A 585 -8.64 41.69 -10.03
N SER A 586 -8.18 42.87 -10.44
CA SER A 586 -8.58 43.46 -11.71
C SER A 586 -7.94 42.70 -12.87
N ILE A 587 -8.77 42.29 -13.83
CA ILE A 587 -8.27 41.78 -15.11
C ILE A 587 -7.90 43.00 -15.96
N GLN A 588 -6.60 43.35 -15.97
CA GLN A 588 -6.09 44.46 -16.78
C GLN A 588 -6.41 44.26 -18.27
N LEU A 589 -6.65 45.39 -18.94
CA LEU A 589 -7.03 45.47 -20.36
C LEU A 589 -5.82 45.32 -21.28
#